data_AF-A0A9E1RHB9-F1
#
_entry.id   AF-A0A9E1RHB9-F1
#
_cell.length_a   1.000
_cell.length_b   1.000
_cell.length_c   1.000
_cell.angle_alpha   90.00
_cell.angle_beta   90.00
_cell.angle_gamma   90.00
#
_symmetry.space_group_name_H-M   'P 1'
#
loop_
_entity.id
_entity.type
_entity.pdbx_description
1 polymer ?
#
loop_
_entity_poly.entity_id
_entity_poly.type
_entity_poly.pdbx_seq_one_letter_code
_entity_poly.pdbx_strand_id
1 'polypeptide(L)'
;MRIAVSAKKIITLDELRLTAEKFGDEYFQMEYFERNGKALTHACLNKKLLTDKELIAGKKRHKENFTIPIIELPDPKSIIHLHDGEPHTHSRDDFQEDEKGEGPPDYFLEMLTIADILTEKKLIKMEDIFLKIEQFDNQYPARGIDVVTRAWVDNSFRDFLINDAKNAIIDIGIKLESFADIICMPQSDKMHHLVVCTLCSCYPRALLGMPPSWYKSRSYRSRVVYEPRKVLEEFGTIIPDSVEVKVHDSNADMRYLILPQRPKGTEGWSESALSALISRDHLVGVRLPKNVI
;
A
#
# COMPACT_ATOMS: atom_id res chain seq x y z
N MET A 1 -12.72 1.07 -4.71
CA MET A 1 -13.93 1.62 -4.04
C MET A 1 -13.64 2.82 -3.15
N ARG A 2 -13.03 2.68 -1.96
CA ARG A 2 -12.78 3.77 -0.99
C ARG A 2 -12.26 5.07 -1.62
N ILE A 3 -11.21 4.96 -2.45
CA ILE A 3 -10.61 6.14 -3.09
C ILE A 3 -11.56 6.80 -4.11
N ALA A 4 -12.33 6.01 -4.86
CA ALA A 4 -13.28 6.52 -5.84
C ALA A 4 -14.41 7.32 -5.17
N VAL A 5 -14.98 6.82 -4.06
CA VAL A 5 -16.03 7.57 -3.33
C VAL A 5 -15.51 8.82 -2.65
N SER A 6 -14.29 8.78 -2.12
CA SER A 6 -13.66 9.97 -1.54
C SER A 6 -13.28 11.02 -2.59
N ALA A 7 -12.79 10.61 -3.76
CA ALA A 7 -12.49 11.53 -4.86
C ALA A 7 -13.74 12.29 -5.35
N LYS A 8 -14.90 11.64 -5.35
CA LYS A 8 -16.20 12.27 -5.68
C LYS A 8 -16.88 12.94 -4.49
N LYS A 9 -16.24 13.00 -3.31
CA LYS A 9 -16.78 13.58 -2.08
C LYS A 9 -18.13 12.98 -1.62
N ILE A 10 -18.42 11.74 -2.01
CA ILE A 10 -19.60 11.01 -1.55
C ILE A 10 -19.44 10.64 -0.07
N ILE A 11 -18.27 10.09 0.27
CA ILE A 11 -17.80 9.87 1.64
C ILE A 11 -16.34 10.30 1.72
N THR A 12 -16.04 11.28 2.57
CA THR A 12 -14.69 11.81 2.72
C THR A 12 -13.76 10.84 3.47
N LEU A 13 -12.45 11.07 3.39
CA LEU A 13 -11.47 10.27 4.11
C LEU A 13 -11.62 10.43 5.63
N ASP A 14 -12.00 11.62 6.11
CA ASP A 14 -12.26 11.87 7.53
C ASP A 14 -13.51 11.16 8.02
N GLU A 15 -14.58 11.14 7.23
CA GLU A 15 -15.79 10.37 7.57
C GLU A 15 -15.48 8.89 7.73
N LEU A 16 -14.65 8.33 6.84
CA LEU A 16 -14.20 6.94 6.94
C LEU A 16 -13.30 6.70 8.15
N ARG A 17 -12.35 7.61 8.43
CA ARG A 17 -11.47 7.52 9.60
C ARG A 17 -12.28 7.56 10.89
N LEU A 18 -13.15 8.54 11.03
CA LEU A 18 -14.04 8.69 12.18
C LEU A 18 -14.95 7.47 12.35
N THR A 19 -15.48 6.92 11.25
CA THR A 19 -16.31 5.71 11.31
C THR A 19 -15.49 4.49 11.76
N ALA A 20 -14.25 4.35 11.29
CA ALA A 20 -13.37 3.29 11.74
C ALA A 20 -13.03 3.42 13.23
N GLU A 21 -12.64 4.61 13.69
CA GLU A 21 -12.29 4.88 15.09
C GLU A 21 -13.46 4.62 16.06
N LYS A 22 -14.71 4.76 15.59
CA LYS A 22 -15.92 4.42 16.36
C LYS A 22 -16.09 2.93 16.64
N PHE A 23 -15.30 2.04 16.04
CA PHE A 23 -15.31 0.61 16.36
C PHE A 23 -14.69 0.27 17.72
N GLY A 24 -14.08 1.23 18.43
CA GLY A 24 -13.52 1.01 19.76
C GLY A 24 -12.43 -0.07 19.75
N ASP A 25 -12.47 -1.01 20.69
CA ASP A 25 -11.45 -2.05 20.82
C ASP A 25 -11.38 -3.00 19.61
N GLU A 26 -12.51 -3.24 18.93
CA GLU A 26 -12.55 -4.05 17.71
C GLU A 26 -11.69 -3.46 16.59
N TYR A 27 -11.49 -2.13 16.58
CA TYR A 27 -10.60 -1.46 15.64
C TYR A 27 -9.23 -2.13 15.58
N PHE A 28 -8.67 -2.49 16.75
CA PHE A 28 -7.33 -3.05 16.87
C PHE A 28 -7.27 -4.55 16.61
N GLN A 29 -8.43 -5.23 16.58
CA GLN A 29 -8.55 -6.65 16.26
C GLN A 29 -8.72 -6.88 14.75
N MET A 30 -9.24 -5.89 14.03
CA MET A 30 -9.45 -5.98 12.59
C MET A 30 -8.18 -5.70 11.78
N GLU A 31 -8.00 -6.52 10.75
CA GLU A 31 -7.02 -6.29 9.69
C GLU A 31 -7.32 -5.02 8.89
N TYR A 32 -6.29 -4.47 8.23
CA TYR A 32 -6.40 -3.19 7.54
C TYR A 32 -7.56 -3.14 6.52
N PHE A 33 -7.73 -4.19 5.70
CA PHE A 33 -8.75 -4.19 4.65
C PHE A 33 -10.15 -4.40 5.22
N GLU A 34 -10.31 -5.28 6.21
CA GLU A 34 -11.58 -5.47 6.91
C GLU A 34 -12.05 -4.16 7.54
N ARG A 35 -11.16 -3.49 8.29
CA ARG A 35 -11.45 -2.21 8.94
C ARG A 35 -11.92 -1.14 7.95
N ASN A 36 -11.24 -1.02 6.80
CA ASN A 36 -11.63 -0.06 5.77
C ASN A 36 -12.94 -0.45 5.08
N GLY A 37 -13.18 -1.74 4.85
CA GLY A 37 -14.42 -2.25 4.26
C GLY A 37 -15.61 -1.96 5.17
N LYS A 38 -15.53 -2.37 6.43
CA LYS A 38 -16.58 -2.14 7.44
C LYS A 38 -16.85 -0.66 7.67
N ALA A 39 -15.81 0.18 7.75
CA ALA A 39 -15.98 1.62 7.94
C ALA A 39 -16.75 2.25 6.77
N LEU A 40 -16.49 1.78 5.56
CA LEU A 40 -17.18 2.23 4.36
C LEU A 40 -18.63 1.73 4.30
N THR A 41 -18.89 0.46 4.64
CA THR A 41 -20.24 -0.07 4.80
C THR A 41 -21.06 0.79 5.77
N HIS A 42 -20.53 1.02 6.98
CA HIS A 42 -21.20 1.83 8.00
C HIS A 42 -21.42 3.27 7.55
N ALA A 43 -20.43 3.89 6.90
CA ALA A 43 -20.55 5.26 6.40
C ALA A 43 -21.64 5.37 5.30
N CYS A 44 -21.73 4.39 4.40
CA CYS A 44 -22.78 4.36 3.38
C CYS A 44 -24.17 4.17 4.00
N LEU A 45 -24.33 3.28 4.99
CA LEU A 45 -25.60 3.07 5.71
C LEU A 45 -26.03 4.33 6.48
N ASN A 46 -25.10 4.94 7.22
CA ASN A 46 -25.36 6.17 7.98
C ASN A 46 -25.79 7.34 7.07
N LYS A 47 -25.24 7.42 5.85
CA LYS A 47 -25.65 8.40 4.84
C LYS A 47 -26.88 7.99 4.02
N LYS A 48 -27.47 6.82 4.30
CA LYS A 48 -28.61 6.27 3.57
C LYS A 48 -28.35 6.13 2.06
N LEU A 49 -27.09 5.84 1.69
CA LEU A 49 -26.73 5.56 0.29
C LEU A 49 -27.21 4.17 -0.15
N LEU A 50 -27.41 3.28 0.81
CA LEU A 50 -28.05 1.98 0.69
C LEU A 50 -28.79 1.64 1.99
N THR A 51 -29.61 0.61 1.94
CA THR A 51 -30.32 0.00 3.07
C THR A 51 -29.71 -1.34 3.44
N ASP A 52 -29.93 -1.80 4.68
CA ASP A 52 -29.52 -3.15 5.11
C ASP A 52 -30.13 -4.25 4.21
N LYS A 53 -31.36 -4.03 3.73
CA LYS A 53 -32.02 -4.97 2.81
C LYS A 53 -31.29 -5.08 1.47
N GLU A 54 -30.90 -3.95 0.88
CA GLU A 54 -30.10 -3.93 -0.36
C GLU A 54 -28.74 -4.61 -0.13
N LEU A 55 -28.08 -4.32 1.01
CA LEU A 55 -26.79 -4.90 1.37
C LEU A 55 -26.86 -6.43 1.54
N ILE A 56 -27.83 -6.93 2.30
CA ILE A 56 -28.02 -8.37 2.54
C ILE A 56 -28.33 -9.10 1.23
N ALA A 57 -29.21 -8.52 0.39
CA ALA A 57 -29.58 -9.11 -0.89
C ALA A 57 -28.38 -9.16 -1.86
N GLY A 58 -27.60 -8.08 -1.95
CA GLY A 58 -26.39 -8.04 -2.77
C GLY A 58 -25.31 -9.01 -2.26
N LYS A 59 -25.09 -9.07 -0.94
CA LYS A 59 -24.12 -10.00 -0.33
C LYS A 59 -24.46 -11.45 -0.67
N LYS A 60 -25.74 -11.83 -0.55
CA LYS A 60 -26.21 -13.17 -0.92
C LYS A 60 -25.91 -13.47 -2.39
N ARG A 61 -26.22 -12.52 -3.29
CA ARG A 61 -25.97 -12.66 -4.74
C ARG A 61 -24.49 -12.85 -5.06
N HIS A 62 -23.60 -12.06 -4.45
CA HIS A 62 -22.16 -12.26 -4.66
C HIS A 62 -21.67 -13.57 -4.07
N LYS A 63 -22.18 -13.99 -2.90
CA LYS A 63 -21.79 -15.27 -2.29
C LYS A 63 -22.08 -16.45 -3.20
N GLU A 64 -23.21 -16.43 -3.90
CA GLU A 64 -23.57 -17.44 -4.92
C GLU A 64 -22.50 -17.50 -6.03
N ASN A 65 -21.94 -16.37 -6.47
CA ASN A 65 -20.87 -16.32 -7.48
C ASN A 65 -19.53 -16.91 -7.01
N PHE A 66 -19.31 -17.04 -5.69
CA PHE A 66 -18.11 -17.64 -5.11
C PHE A 66 -18.36 -19.08 -4.62
N THR A 67 -19.49 -19.68 -4.99
CA THR A 67 -19.76 -21.08 -4.64
C THR A 67 -18.97 -21.98 -5.58
N ILE A 68 -17.84 -22.51 -5.07
CA ILE A 68 -17.01 -23.47 -5.78
C ILE A 68 -17.50 -24.88 -5.43
N PRO A 69 -17.75 -25.77 -6.42
CA PRO A 69 -18.09 -27.15 -6.15
C PRO A 69 -16.92 -27.84 -5.44
N ILE A 70 -17.16 -28.35 -4.22
CA ILE A 70 -16.21 -29.23 -3.54
C ILE A 70 -16.26 -30.59 -4.25
N ILE A 71 -15.15 -31.02 -4.82
CA ILE A 71 -15.05 -32.29 -5.53
C ILE A 71 -14.61 -33.35 -4.53
N GLU A 72 -15.29 -34.50 -4.53
CA GLU A 72 -14.77 -35.67 -3.81
C GLU A 72 -13.49 -36.15 -4.50
N LEU A 73 -12.36 -35.98 -3.81
CA LEU A 73 -11.08 -36.46 -4.30
C LEU A 73 -11.02 -38.00 -4.21
N PRO A 74 -10.45 -38.69 -5.21
CA PRO A 74 -10.28 -40.14 -5.17
C PRO A 74 -9.38 -40.56 -4.01
N ASP A 75 -9.61 -41.77 -3.48
CA ASP A 75 -8.75 -42.37 -2.43
C ASP A 75 -7.29 -42.40 -2.93
N PRO A 76 -6.34 -41.73 -2.25
CA PRO A 76 -4.93 -41.69 -2.68
C PRO A 76 -4.31 -43.08 -2.83
N LYS A 77 -4.80 -44.07 -2.08
CA LYS A 77 -4.35 -45.48 -2.20
C LYS A 77 -4.78 -46.14 -3.51
N SER A 78 -5.81 -45.60 -4.16
CA SER A 78 -6.30 -46.07 -5.45
C SER A 78 -5.55 -45.44 -6.64
N ILE A 79 -4.74 -44.42 -6.41
CA ILE A 79 -3.94 -43.76 -7.45
C ILE A 79 -2.59 -44.46 -7.57
N ILE A 80 -2.29 -44.91 -8.78
CA ILE A 80 -0.98 -45.47 -9.15
C ILE A 80 -0.37 -44.55 -10.20
N HIS A 81 0.80 -43.99 -9.92
CA HIS A 81 1.59 -43.27 -10.92
C HIS A 81 3.05 -43.67 -10.88
N LEU A 82 3.81 -43.23 -11.89
CA LEU A 82 5.21 -43.60 -12.05
C LEU A 82 6.12 -42.55 -11.40
N HIS A 83 7.08 -42.98 -10.60
CA HIS A 83 8.27 -42.20 -10.26
C HIS A 83 9.47 -42.90 -10.86
N ASP A 84 10.25 -42.19 -11.67
CA ASP A 84 11.44 -42.74 -12.37
C ASP A 84 11.17 -44.01 -13.19
N GLY A 85 9.95 -44.14 -13.72
CA GLY A 85 9.52 -45.30 -14.52
C GLY A 85 8.97 -46.47 -13.72
N GLU A 86 9.00 -46.41 -12.39
CA GLU A 86 8.48 -47.45 -11.51
C GLU A 86 7.11 -47.06 -10.91
N PRO A 87 6.11 -47.97 -10.92
CA PRO A 87 4.82 -47.74 -10.27
C PRO A 87 4.99 -47.59 -8.76
N HIS A 88 4.42 -46.54 -8.19
CA HIS A 88 4.30 -46.38 -6.75
C HIS A 88 2.88 -45.95 -6.39
N THR A 89 2.52 -46.24 -5.15
CA THR A 89 1.25 -45.87 -4.52
C THR A 89 1.56 -45.04 -3.30
N HIS A 90 0.62 -44.19 -2.92
CA HIS A 90 0.75 -43.37 -1.74
C HIS A 90 0.05 -44.00 -0.54
N SER A 91 0.67 -43.84 0.63
CA SER A 91 0.17 -44.38 1.91
C SER A 91 -0.51 -43.31 2.77
N ARG A 92 -0.48 -42.05 2.33
CA ARG A 92 -1.01 -40.87 2.99
C ARG A 92 -1.72 -40.01 1.93
N ASP A 93 -2.42 -38.98 2.37
CA ASP A 93 -3.03 -38.02 1.47
C ASP A 93 -1.93 -37.06 0.97
N ASP A 94 -1.59 -37.16 -0.31
CA ASP A 94 -0.56 -36.31 -0.95
C ASP A 94 -1.18 -35.08 -1.61
N PHE A 95 -2.51 -35.08 -1.74
CA PHE A 95 -3.35 -34.00 -2.21
C PHE A 95 -4.60 -33.97 -1.34
N GLN A 96 -4.95 -32.78 -0.86
CA GLN A 96 -6.15 -32.52 -0.07
C GLN A 96 -6.89 -31.35 -0.72
N GLU A 97 -8.22 -31.31 -0.56
CA GLU A 97 -8.99 -30.13 -0.94
C GLU A 97 -8.72 -29.05 0.10
N ASP A 98 -7.98 -28.02 -0.30
CA ASP A 98 -7.66 -26.88 0.56
C ASP A 98 -8.82 -25.87 0.63
N GLU A 99 -9.81 -25.98 -0.27
CA GLU A 99 -11.02 -25.15 -0.30
C GLU A 99 -12.17 -25.77 0.51
N LYS A 100 -12.50 -25.14 1.64
CA LYS A 100 -13.64 -25.55 2.48
C LYS A 100 -14.98 -24.96 2.04
N GLY A 101 -15.01 -24.29 0.88
CA GLY A 101 -16.19 -23.53 0.42
C GLY A 101 -16.53 -22.31 1.30
N GLU A 102 -15.58 -21.84 2.12
CA GLU A 102 -15.78 -20.69 3.01
C GLU A 102 -16.00 -19.39 2.22
N GLY A 103 -15.47 -19.32 1.00
CA GLY A 103 -15.56 -18.16 0.11
C GLY A 103 -14.78 -16.95 0.63
N PRO A 104 -14.90 -15.79 -0.03
CA PRO A 104 -14.27 -14.58 0.47
C PRO A 104 -14.95 -14.09 1.76
N PRO A 105 -14.22 -13.36 2.62
CA PRO A 105 -14.78 -12.85 3.88
C PRO A 105 -15.93 -11.87 3.65
N ASP A 106 -16.84 -11.79 4.61
CA ASP A 106 -18.08 -11.02 4.49
C ASP A 106 -17.86 -9.54 4.10
N TYR A 107 -16.85 -8.88 4.66
CA TYR A 107 -16.54 -7.48 4.33
C TYR A 107 -16.17 -7.29 2.84
N PHE A 108 -15.63 -8.32 2.19
CA PHE A 108 -15.31 -8.27 0.76
C PHE A 108 -16.58 -8.30 -0.08
N LEU A 109 -17.52 -9.18 0.27
CA LEU A 109 -18.83 -9.28 -0.39
C LEU A 109 -19.67 -8.00 -0.19
N GLU A 110 -19.60 -7.40 1.00
CA GLU A 110 -20.22 -6.09 1.26
C GLU A 110 -19.63 -4.99 0.36
N MET A 111 -18.30 -4.98 0.18
CA MET A 111 -17.61 -4.00 -0.65
C MET A 111 -17.98 -4.12 -2.14
N LEU A 112 -18.15 -5.35 -2.64
CA LEU A 112 -18.67 -5.59 -3.99
C LEU A 112 -20.12 -5.08 -4.11
N THR A 113 -20.96 -5.43 -3.15
CA THR A 113 -22.37 -4.99 -3.10
C THR A 113 -22.49 -3.48 -3.11
N ILE A 114 -21.67 -2.77 -2.31
CA ILE A 114 -21.63 -1.32 -2.28
C ILE A 114 -21.18 -0.75 -3.63
N ALA A 115 -20.18 -1.34 -4.28
CA ALA A 115 -19.73 -0.89 -5.58
C ALA A 115 -20.86 -0.98 -6.63
N ASP A 116 -21.59 -2.10 -6.66
CA ASP A 116 -22.73 -2.31 -7.56
C ASP A 116 -23.84 -1.30 -7.29
N ILE A 117 -24.29 -1.17 -6.03
CA ILE A 117 -25.38 -0.26 -5.65
C ILE A 117 -25.02 1.20 -5.96
N LEU A 118 -23.80 1.65 -5.64
CA LEU A 118 -23.38 3.02 -5.91
C LEU A 118 -23.25 3.28 -7.42
N THR A 119 -22.93 2.25 -8.21
CA THR A 119 -22.90 2.32 -9.68
C THR A 119 -24.31 2.38 -10.26
N GLU A 120 -25.23 1.53 -9.80
CA GLU A 120 -26.65 1.55 -10.19
C GLU A 120 -27.31 2.91 -9.87
N LYS A 121 -26.99 3.49 -8.72
CA LYS A 121 -27.43 4.84 -8.32
C LYS A 121 -26.67 5.97 -9.04
N LYS A 122 -25.76 5.65 -9.97
CA LYS A 122 -24.95 6.59 -10.76
C LYS A 122 -24.10 7.56 -9.93
N LEU A 123 -23.78 7.17 -8.70
CA LEU A 123 -22.93 7.96 -7.80
C LEU A 123 -21.45 7.77 -8.16
N ILE A 124 -21.08 6.55 -8.58
CA ILE A 124 -19.77 6.23 -9.15
C ILE A 124 -19.96 5.52 -10.50
N LYS A 125 -18.89 5.45 -11.29
CA LYS A 125 -18.80 4.58 -12.46
C LYS A 125 -17.71 3.54 -12.23
N MET A 126 -17.81 2.39 -12.90
CA MET A 126 -16.77 1.36 -12.83
C MET A 126 -15.44 1.88 -13.36
N GLU A 127 -15.45 2.75 -14.36
CA GLU A 127 -14.24 3.39 -14.90
C GLU A 127 -13.54 4.25 -13.84
N ASP A 128 -14.25 4.82 -12.86
CA ASP A 128 -13.62 5.58 -11.77
C ASP A 128 -12.79 4.65 -10.87
N ILE A 129 -13.22 3.39 -10.70
CA ILE A 129 -12.49 2.38 -9.93
C ILE A 129 -11.29 1.87 -10.74
N PHE A 130 -11.51 1.52 -12.01
CA PHE A 130 -10.44 1.05 -12.89
C PHE A 130 -9.33 2.08 -13.10
N LEU A 131 -9.69 3.35 -13.34
CA LEU A 131 -8.72 4.43 -13.45
C LEU A 131 -7.85 4.53 -12.19
N LYS A 132 -8.44 4.32 -11.01
CA LYS A 132 -7.68 4.32 -9.76
C LYS A 132 -6.76 3.10 -9.64
N ILE A 133 -7.20 1.92 -10.06
CA ILE A 133 -6.34 0.72 -10.08
C ILE A 133 -5.13 0.96 -11.01
N GLU A 134 -5.38 1.37 -12.25
CA GLU A 134 -4.37 1.74 -13.25
C GLU A 134 -3.36 2.76 -12.72
N GLN A 135 -3.84 3.83 -12.08
CA GLN A 135 -2.98 4.85 -11.49
C GLN A 135 -2.06 4.29 -10.40
N PHE A 136 -2.61 3.45 -9.50
CA PHE A 136 -1.86 2.90 -8.37
C PHE A 136 -0.87 1.81 -8.76
N ASP A 137 -1.19 1.01 -9.77
CA ASP A 137 -0.36 -0.11 -10.20
C ASP A 137 0.73 0.35 -11.18
N ASN A 138 0.39 1.22 -12.14
CA ASN A 138 1.28 1.55 -13.25
C ASN A 138 1.97 2.91 -13.09
N GLN A 139 1.25 3.96 -12.65
CA GLN A 139 1.81 5.32 -12.67
C GLN A 139 2.50 5.72 -11.37
N TYR A 140 1.86 5.51 -10.23
CA TYR A 140 2.30 6.07 -8.97
C TYR A 140 3.58 5.48 -8.40
N PRO A 141 3.92 4.19 -8.55
CA PRO A 141 5.16 3.65 -7.98
C PRO A 141 6.45 4.26 -8.56
N ALA A 142 6.41 4.77 -9.80
CA ALA A 142 7.58 5.26 -10.53
C ALA A 142 7.87 6.75 -10.31
N ARG A 143 6.84 7.59 -10.09
CA ARG A 143 6.97 9.05 -10.05
C ARG A 143 7.99 9.57 -9.04
N GLY A 144 8.05 8.98 -7.85
CA GLY A 144 9.00 9.37 -6.81
C GLY A 144 10.44 9.09 -7.22
N ILE A 145 10.68 8.01 -7.96
CA ILE A 145 12.00 7.66 -8.51
C ILE A 145 12.42 8.74 -9.50
N ASP A 146 11.53 9.13 -10.42
CA ASP A 146 11.79 10.20 -11.40
C ASP A 146 12.15 11.53 -10.72
N VAL A 147 11.44 11.88 -9.64
CA VAL A 147 11.74 13.07 -8.82
C VAL A 147 13.16 12.99 -8.24
N VAL A 148 13.52 11.85 -7.64
CA VAL A 148 14.85 11.68 -7.02
C VAL A 148 15.96 11.68 -8.06
N THR A 149 15.79 10.98 -9.18
CA THR A 149 16.82 10.92 -10.24
C THR A 149 17.05 12.28 -10.87
N ARG A 150 15.99 13.06 -11.07
CA ARG A 150 16.11 14.45 -11.54
C ARG A 150 16.88 15.31 -10.53
N ALA A 151 16.58 15.18 -9.24
CA ALA A 151 17.31 15.87 -8.17
C ALA A 151 18.78 15.44 -8.04
N TRP A 152 19.18 14.29 -8.59
CA TRP A 152 20.59 13.89 -8.63
C TRP A 152 21.37 14.48 -9.80
N VAL A 153 20.70 14.87 -10.89
CA VAL A 153 21.34 15.43 -12.09
C VAL A 153 21.20 16.94 -12.21
N ASP A 154 20.19 17.53 -11.57
CA ASP A 154 19.89 18.96 -11.56
C ASP A 154 19.94 19.51 -10.14
N ASN A 155 21.04 20.21 -9.80
CA ASN A 155 21.25 20.80 -8.48
C ASN A 155 20.23 21.92 -8.18
N SER A 156 19.80 22.69 -9.18
CA SER A 156 18.80 23.74 -8.99
C SER A 156 17.45 23.14 -8.63
N PHE A 157 17.06 22.06 -9.32
CA PHE A 157 15.87 21.30 -8.98
C PHE A 157 15.99 20.63 -7.61
N ARG A 158 17.16 20.08 -7.27
CA ARG A 158 17.42 19.48 -5.95
C ARG A 158 17.19 20.48 -4.82
N ASP A 159 17.76 21.67 -4.95
CA ASP A 159 17.64 22.71 -3.92
C ASP A 159 16.20 23.23 -3.85
N PHE A 160 15.50 23.33 -4.98
CA PHE A 160 14.07 23.63 -4.98
C PHE A 160 13.25 22.54 -4.29
N LEU A 161 13.50 21.27 -4.60
CA LEU A 161 12.83 20.11 -4.01
C LEU A 161 13.02 20.05 -2.49
N ILE A 162 14.21 20.37 -1.98
CA ILE A 162 14.49 20.37 -0.54
C ILE A 162 13.75 21.50 0.17
N ASN A 163 13.64 22.67 -0.46
CA ASN A 163 13.00 23.85 0.15
C ASN A 163 11.47 23.86 0.02
N ASP A 164 10.94 23.38 -1.11
CA ASP A 164 9.50 23.36 -1.42
C ASP A 164 9.19 22.18 -2.35
N ALA A 165 9.09 20.99 -1.75
CA ALA A 165 8.98 19.76 -2.52
C ALA A 165 7.68 19.70 -3.33
N LYS A 166 6.59 20.23 -2.78
CA LYS A 166 5.29 20.23 -3.45
C LYS A 166 5.34 21.01 -4.76
N ASN A 167 5.85 22.24 -4.73
CA ASN A 167 5.91 23.06 -5.94
C ASN A 167 6.99 22.58 -6.92
N ALA A 168 8.13 22.09 -6.43
CA ALA A 168 9.13 21.46 -7.31
C ALA A 168 8.56 20.27 -8.08
N ILE A 169 7.82 19.38 -7.43
CA ILE A 169 7.20 18.22 -8.07
C ILE A 169 6.13 18.63 -9.09
N ILE A 170 5.35 19.68 -8.80
CA ILE A 170 4.35 20.21 -9.72
C ILE A 170 5.01 20.86 -10.95
N ASP A 171 6.13 21.57 -10.77
CA ASP A 171 6.88 22.24 -11.84
C ASP A 171 7.33 21.27 -12.94
N ILE A 172 7.69 20.04 -12.54
CA ILE A 172 8.07 18.98 -13.49
C ILE A 172 6.88 18.21 -14.07
N GLY A 173 5.65 18.69 -13.83
CA GLY A 173 4.41 18.17 -14.41
C GLY A 173 3.74 17.04 -13.63
N ILE A 174 4.24 16.69 -12.43
CA ILE A 174 3.63 15.64 -11.62
C ILE A 174 2.46 16.20 -10.81
N LYS A 175 1.25 15.75 -11.16
CA LYS A 175 0.03 16.07 -10.42
C LYS A 175 -0.03 15.29 -9.12
N LEU A 176 -0.07 16.01 -8.01
CA LEU A 176 -0.31 15.46 -6.67
C LEU A 176 -1.82 15.42 -6.40
N GLU A 177 -2.33 14.29 -5.92
CA GLU A 177 -3.77 14.11 -5.63
C GLU A 177 -4.17 14.50 -4.19
N SER A 178 -3.21 14.95 -3.39
CA SER A 178 -3.34 15.04 -1.93
C SER A 178 -3.48 16.49 -1.47
N PHE A 179 -4.34 16.70 -0.47
CA PHE A 179 -4.36 17.92 0.35
C PHE A 179 -3.07 18.06 1.19
N ALA A 180 -2.47 16.93 1.57
CA ALA A 180 -1.26 16.90 2.37
C ALA A 180 -0.08 17.48 1.61
N ASP A 181 0.72 18.26 2.33
CA ASP A 181 1.97 18.82 1.83
C ASP A 181 3.02 17.72 1.64
N ILE A 182 3.98 17.95 0.73
CA ILE A 182 5.11 17.04 0.53
C ILE A 182 6.36 17.71 1.08
N ILE A 183 7.10 17.00 1.93
CA ILE A 183 8.36 17.49 2.50
C ILE A 183 9.48 16.53 2.09
N CYS A 184 10.51 17.08 1.44
CA CYS A 184 11.69 16.34 1.05
C CYS A 184 12.72 16.33 2.18
N MET A 185 13.25 15.15 2.52
CA MET A 185 14.25 14.96 3.57
C MET A 185 15.52 14.39 2.94
N PRO A 186 16.56 15.23 2.70
CA PRO A 186 17.80 14.81 2.06
C PRO A 186 18.69 14.01 3.01
N GLN A 187 19.11 12.82 2.58
CA GLN A 187 20.16 12.07 3.26
C GLN A 187 21.52 12.75 3.13
N SER A 188 22.40 12.52 4.11
CA SER A 188 23.78 12.98 4.08
C SER A 188 24.71 12.04 4.86
N ASP A 189 26.02 12.27 4.78
CA ASP A 189 27.02 11.51 5.55
C ASP A 189 26.88 11.66 7.08
N LYS A 190 26.05 12.61 7.54
CA LYS A 190 25.82 12.86 8.97
C LYS A 190 24.39 12.58 9.41
N MET A 191 23.45 12.37 8.48
CA MET A 191 22.03 12.26 8.80
C MET A 191 21.33 11.22 7.91
N HIS A 192 20.64 10.29 8.58
CA HIS A 192 19.80 9.26 7.97
C HIS A 192 18.33 9.43 8.40
N HIS A 193 17.47 9.78 7.46
CA HIS A 193 16.04 9.95 7.64
C HIS A 193 15.25 8.69 7.28
N LEU A 194 14.15 8.46 7.98
CA LEU A 194 13.16 7.43 7.65
C LEU A 194 11.75 7.89 8.01
N VAL A 195 10.75 7.29 7.37
CA VAL A 195 9.35 7.71 7.46
C VAL A 195 8.47 6.61 8.04
N VAL A 196 7.53 6.99 8.90
CA VAL A 196 6.50 6.10 9.45
C VAL A 196 5.16 6.83 9.54
N CYS A 197 4.08 6.08 9.70
CA CYS A 197 2.83 6.58 10.22
C CYS A 197 2.39 5.66 11.36
N THR A 198 2.71 6.03 12.60
CA THR A 198 2.45 5.18 13.77
C THR A 198 0.95 4.92 13.94
N LEU A 199 0.11 5.91 13.65
CA LEU A 199 -1.34 5.85 13.86
C LEU A 199 -2.07 5.01 12.80
N CYS A 200 -1.61 5.00 11.54
CA CYS A 200 -2.30 4.26 10.49
C CYS A 200 -1.38 3.80 9.35
N SER A 201 -1.33 4.56 8.26
CA SER A 201 -0.65 4.20 7.00
C SER A 201 -0.52 5.40 6.05
N CYS A 202 -0.38 6.62 6.59
CA CYS A 202 -0.17 7.82 5.80
C CYS A 202 1.08 7.64 4.92
N TYR A 203 0.95 7.95 3.62
CA TYR A 203 1.98 7.64 2.63
C TYR A 203 1.86 8.58 1.42
N PRO A 204 2.95 9.02 0.77
CA PRO A 204 2.90 9.89 -0.42
C PRO A 204 2.48 9.08 -1.67
N ARG A 205 1.22 8.66 -1.71
CA ARG A 205 0.68 7.73 -2.70
C ARG A 205 0.84 8.18 -4.14
N ALA A 206 0.73 9.48 -4.42
CA ALA A 206 0.91 10.01 -5.77
C ALA A 206 2.35 9.90 -6.30
N LEU A 207 3.33 9.60 -5.42
CA LEU A 207 4.74 9.46 -5.75
C LEU A 207 5.26 8.04 -5.59
N LEU A 208 4.74 7.29 -4.62
CA LEU A 208 5.30 5.99 -4.22
C LEU A 208 4.30 4.82 -4.35
N GLY A 209 3.09 5.09 -4.85
CA GLY A 209 2.03 4.09 -4.98
C GLY A 209 1.44 3.64 -3.65
N MET A 210 0.92 2.41 -3.62
CA MET A 210 0.38 1.82 -2.39
C MET A 210 1.52 1.54 -1.38
N PRO A 211 1.35 1.89 -0.09
CA PRO A 211 2.32 1.50 0.92
C PRO A 211 2.40 -0.03 1.01
N PRO A 212 3.62 -0.59 1.08
CA PRO A 212 3.80 -2.03 1.19
C PRO A 212 3.22 -2.57 2.50
N SER A 213 2.95 -3.88 2.55
CA SER A 213 2.35 -4.53 3.71
C SER A 213 3.17 -4.33 4.99
N TRP A 214 4.50 -4.38 4.90
CA TRP A 214 5.38 -4.13 6.04
C TRP A 214 5.21 -2.73 6.63
N TYR A 215 5.02 -1.70 5.80
CA TYR A 215 4.87 -0.31 6.25
C TYR A 215 3.59 -0.12 7.09
N LYS A 216 2.52 -0.83 6.71
CA LYS A 216 1.22 -0.81 7.40
C LYS A 216 1.22 -1.66 8.68
N SER A 217 2.18 -2.59 8.81
CA SER A 217 2.23 -3.56 9.90
C SER A 217 2.52 -2.91 11.25
N ARG A 218 1.97 -3.49 12.32
CA ARG A 218 2.27 -3.07 13.69
C ARG A 218 3.75 -3.26 14.02
N SER A 219 4.38 -4.31 13.49
CA SER A 219 5.80 -4.62 13.71
C SER A 219 6.69 -3.44 13.33
N TYR A 220 6.52 -2.92 12.10
CA TYR A 220 7.26 -1.73 11.66
C TYR A 220 6.85 -0.49 12.46
N ARG A 221 5.55 -0.17 12.48
CA ARG A 221 5.03 1.11 13.00
C ARG A 221 5.32 1.34 14.48
N SER A 222 5.32 0.30 15.30
CA SER A 222 5.56 0.42 16.74
C SER A 222 7.05 0.46 17.10
N ARG A 223 7.90 -0.23 16.33
CA ARG A 223 9.32 -0.39 16.66
C ARG A 223 10.19 0.70 16.05
N VAL A 224 9.88 1.16 14.85
CA VAL A 224 10.77 2.06 14.10
C VAL A 224 10.98 3.41 14.82
N VAL A 225 10.02 3.87 15.62
CA VAL A 225 10.15 5.10 16.43
C VAL A 225 10.94 4.91 17.72
N TYR A 226 11.14 3.67 18.17
CA TYR A 226 11.79 3.32 19.43
C TYR A 226 13.20 2.75 19.23
N GLU A 227 13.37 1.86 18.26
CA GLU A 227 14.64 1.20 17.94
C GLU A 227 14.94 1.24 16.42
N PRO A 228 15.02 2.44 15.81
CA PRO A 228 15.13 2.59 14.35
C PRO A 228 16.32 1.85 13.74
N ARG A 229 17.49 1.86 14.40
CA ARG A 229 18.69 1.18 13.88
C ARG A 229 18.51 -0.32 13.75
N LYS A 230 17.93 -0.98 14.75
CA LYS A 230 17.64 -2.43 14.69
C LYS A 230 16.61 -2.76 13.62
N VAL A 231 15.59 -1.91 13.46
CA VAL A 231 14.62 -2.07 12.37
C VAL A 231 15.32 -1.92 11.01
N LEU A 232 16.24 -0.97 10.84
CA LEU A 232 17.02 -0.81 9.61
C LEU A 232 17.91 -2.02 9.33
N GLU A 233 18.52 -2.62 10.35
CA GLU A 233 19.31 -3.85 10.22
C GLU A 233 18.48 -5.01 9.66
N GLU A 234 17.20 -5.13 10.04
CA GLU A 234 16.27 -6.13 9.49
C GLU A 234 16.01 -5.92 7.98
N PHE A 235 16.13 -4.69 7.48
CA PHE A 235 16.07 -4.39 6.04
C PHE A 235 17.41 -4.57 5.31
N GLY A 236 18.48 -4.90 6.05
CA GLY A 236 19.86 -5.00 5.55
C GLY A 236 20.63 -3.68 5.55
N THR A 237 20.17 -2.68 6.29
CA THR A 237 20.74 -1.32 6.32
C THR A 237 21.42 -1.07 7.66
N ILE A 238 22.75 -1.06 7.66
CA ILE A 238 23.54 -0.78 8.86
C ILE A 238 24.00 0.68 8.79
N ILE A 239 23.50 1.50 9.70
CA ILE A 239 23.87 2.92 9.80
C ILE A 239 24.92 3.07 10.91
N PRO A 240 26.10 3.69 10.64
CA PRO A 240 27.12 3.91 11.66
C PRO A 240 26.60 4.74 12.85
N ASP A 241 27.15 4.51 14.03
CA ASP A 241 26.75 5.22 15.26
C ASP A 241 27.00 6.74 15.17
N SER A 242 27.95 7.16 14.34
CA SER A 242 28.27 8.57 14.09
C SER A 242 27.25 9.31 13.24
N VAL A 243 26.35 8.61 12.55
CA VAL A 243 25.31 9.20 11.69
C VAL A 243 24.02 9.35 12.49
N GLU A 244 23.48 10.56 12.58
CA GLU A 244 22.20 10.80 13.28
C GLU A 244 21.04 10.15 12.53
N VAL A 245 20.18 9.40 13.23
CA VAL A 245 18.99 8.77 12.64
C VAL A 245 17.73 9.53 13.05
N LYS A 246 16.97 10.04 12.08
CA LYS A 246 15.73 10.80 12.30
C LYS A 246 14.51 10.08 11.73
N VAL A 247 13.52 9.84 12.58
CA VAL A 247 12.26 9.19 12.21
C VAL A 247 11.16 10.22 12.10
N HIS A 248 10.54 10.31 10.93
CA HIS A 248 9.45 11.24 10.63
C HIS A 248 8.12 10.53 10.71
N ASP A 249 7.33 10.84 11.74
CA ASP A 249 5.99 10.28 11.91
C ASP A 249 4.94 11.16 11.22
N SER A 250 4.27 10.60 10.22
CA SER A 250 3.28 11.28 9.37
C SER A 250 1.90 11.35 10.07
N ASN A 251 1.85 12.08 11.18
CA ASN A 251 0.65 12.24 12.03
C ASN A 251 -0.25 13.43 11.64
N ALA A 252 0.24 14.32 10.76
CA ALA A 252 -0.48 15.48 10.25
C ALA A 252 -0.69 15.41 8.73
N ASP A 253 -1.12 16.51 8.14
CA ASP A 253 -1.32 16.67 6.69
C ASP A 253 0.01 16.95 5.96
N MET A 254 1.06 16.23 6.34
CA MET A 254 2.37 16.23 5.70
C MET A 254 2.74 14.81 5.29
N ARG A 255 3.38 14.65 4.14
CA ARG A 255 3.94 13.38 3.67
C ARG A 255 5.41 13.59 3.33
N TYR A 256 6.24 12.69 3.82
CA TYR A 256 7.68 12.80 3.64
C TYR A 256 8.14 11.99 2.44
N LEU A 257 9.04 12.57 1.65
CA LEU A 257 9.81 11.91 0.61
C LEU A 257 11.29 11.92 1.05
N ILE A 258 11.92 10.76 1.21
CA ILE A 258 13.35 10.70 1.45
C ILE A 258 14.08 10.90 0.12
N LEU A 259 15.02 11.84 0.08
CA LEU A 259 15.96 12.01 -1.02
C LEU A 259 17.27 11.28 -0.66
N PRO A 260 17.48 10.05 -1.15
CA PRO A 260 18.72 9.32 -0.89
C PRO A 260 19.93 10.02 -1.51
N GLN A 261 21.12 9.76 -0.99
CA GLN A 261 22.35 10.23 -1.63
C GLN A 261 22.57 9.49 -2.95
N ARG A 262 23.16 10.18 -3.94
CA ARG A 262 23.51 9.60 -5.23
C ARG A 262 24.64 8.58 -5.04
N PRO A 263 24.54 7.35 -5.58
CA PRO A 263 25.63 6.38 -5.58
C PRO A 263 26.93 6.95 -6.20
N LYS A 264 28.07 6.67 -5.57
CA LYS A 264 29.39 7.00 -6.14
C LYS A 264 29.64 6.24 -7.45
N GLY A 265 30.38 6.83 -8.38
CA GLY A 265 30.71 6.18 -9.66
C GLY A 265 29.59 6.25 -10.69
N THR A 266 28.58 7.09 -10.45
CA THR A 266 27.46 7.32 -11.38
C THR A 266 27.55 8.66 -12.09
N GLU A 267 28.70 9.33 -12.06
CA GLU A 267 28.90 10.64 -12.67
C GLU A 267 28.58 10.58 -14.17
N GLY A 268 27.82 11.56 -14.66
CA GLY A 268 27.40 11.63 -16.07
C GLY A 268 26.33 10.61 -16.51
N TRP A 269 25.84 9.74 -15.61
CA TRP A 269 24.74 8.83 -15.93
C TRP A 269 23.45 9.58 -16.25
N SER A 270 22.64 9.02 -17.15
CA SER A 270 21.30 9.53 -17.45
C SER A 270 20.32 9.22 -16.31
N GLU A 271 19.22 9.97 -16.23
CA GLU A 271 18.17 9.73 -15.24
C GLU A 271 17.61 8.29 -15.33
N SER A 272 17.44 7.76 -16.55
CA SER A 272 16.99 6.39 -16.78
C SER A 272 17.97 5.33 -16.26
N ALA A 273 19.28 5.56 -16.37
CA ALA A 273 20.27 4.67 -15.78
C ALA A 273 20.29 4.76 -14.24
N LEU A 274 20.08 5.96 -13.70
CA LEU A 274 20.02 6.19 -12.25
C LEU A 274 18.75 5.60 -11.61
N SER A 275 17.61 5.61 -12.32
CA SER A 275 16.34 5.10 -11.80
C SER A 275 16.40 3.61 -11.50
N ALA A 276 17.19 2.85 -12.28
CA ALA A 276 17.43 1.42 -12.06
C ALA A 276 18.24 1.12 -10.78
N LEU A 277 18.87 2.11 -10.15
CA LEU A 277 19.66 1.93 -8.92
C LEU A 277 18.84 2.10 -7.64
N ILE A 278 17.63 2.64 -7.76
CA ILE A 278 16.78 2.94 -6.61
C ILE A 278 15.43 2.27 -6.72
N SER A 279 14.74 2.29 -5.58
CA SER A 279 13.46 1.65 -5.38
C SER A 279 12.71 2.42 -4.31
N ARG A 280 11.41 2.18 -4.20
CA ARG A 280 10.54 2.76 -3.18
C ARG A 280 11.14 2.73 -1.76
N ASP A 281 11.84 1.66 -1.40
CA ASP A 281 12.37 1.48 -0.05
C ASP A 281 13.46 2.53 0.30
N HIS A 282 14.17 3.03 -0.71
CA HIS A 282 15.12 4.14 -0.57
C HIS A 282 14.42 5.47 -0.30
N LEU A 283 13.23 5.66 -0.89
CA LEU A 283 12.42 6.87 -0.78
C LEU A 283 11.59 6.91 0.53
N VAL A 284 11.53 5.78 1.25
CA VAL A 284 11.03 5.69 2.63
C VAL A 284 12.17 5.77 3.65
N GLY A 285 13.41 5.52 3.23
CA GLY A 285 14.61 5.58 4.07
C GLY A 285 14.94 4.27 4.80
N VAL A 286 14.33 3.14 4.43
CA VAL A 286 14.66 1.84 5.05
C VAL A 286 15.84 1.13 4.38
N ARG A 287 16.23 1.59 3.17
CA ARG A 287 17.39 1.11 2.41
C ARG A 287 18.25 2.26 1.90
N LEU A 288 19.51 1.93 1.64
CA LEU A 288 20.46 2.80 0.98
C LEU A 288 20.82 2.26 -0.41
N PRO A 289 20.97 3.15 -1.41
CA PRO A 289 21.50 2.73 -2.69
C PRO A 289 22.91 2.14 -2.50
N LYS A 290 23.31 1.20 -3.35
CA LYS A 290 24.65 0.62 -3.29
C LYS A 290 25.72 1.72 -3.42
N ASN A 291 26.85 1.56 -2.75
CA ASN A 291 28.02 2.47 -2.81
C ASN A 291 27.75 3.90 -2.33
N VAL A 292 26.83 4.09 -1.38
CA VAL A 292 26.55 5.39 -0.73
C VAL A 292 27.26 5.55 0.62
N ILE A 293 27.40 4.46 1.38
CA ILE A 293 28.18 4.40 2.65
C ILE A 293 29.34 3.43 2.45
#